data_AF-A0A848CBF1-F1
#
_entry.id   AF-A0A848CBF1-F1
#
_cell.length_a   1.000
_cell.length_b   1.000
_cell.length_c   1.000
_cell.angle_alpha   90.00
_cell.angle_beta   90.00
_cell.angle_gamma   90.00
#
_symmetry.space_group_name_H-M   'P 1'
#
loop_
_entity.id
_entity.type
_entity.pdbx_description
1 polymer ?
#
loop_
_entity_poly.entity_id
_entity_poly.type
_entity_poly.pdbx_seq_one_letter_code
_entity_poly.pdbx_strand_id
1 'polypeptide(L)'
;MKANMALPAIALLLCLIIGNSSVSLAGDSGEERTIPVIEWGCWSCNKRVFTFTPDSLDGKIIQHKDPNYQQSKWIILKTRSPIKKCEKMFDGAHIFDKKREFMTSGYTIMTQADSFVVIKGGSAIKAQINKVQCVGCQKGAYAFAGDDLDQWGVLSMSEVPAVFAMKSGSKIGTCGKIRLPYGGSFLGPHLFDLKGTVSMSSDTVSQNFGSFLCSD
;
A
#
# COMPACT_ATOMS: atom_id res chain seq x y z
N MET A 1 35.00 25.36 -49.24
CA MET A 1 33.56 25.17 -49.57
C MET A 1 33.22 23.69 -49.44
N LYS A 2 32.10 23.43 -48.74
CA LYS A 2 31.25 22.23 -48.74
C LYS A 2 31.69 20.99 -47.93
N ALA A 3 30.87 20.77 -46.90
CA ALA A 3 30.64 19.56 -46.13
C ALA A 3 29.95 18.46 -46.94
N ASN A 4 30.00 17.22 -46.43
CA ASN A 4 28.86 16.37 -46.01
C ASN A 4 29.27 14.89 -46.01
N MET A 5 29.29 14.25 -44.83
CA MET A 5 28.23 13.39 -44.25
C MET A 5 28.15 12.00 -44.91
N ALA A 6 27.90 10.90 -44.23
CA ALA A 6 27.85 10.56 -42.82
C ALA A 6 27.72 9.03 -42.75
N LEU A 7 28.30 8.45 -41.71
CA LEU A 7 28.05 7.09 -41.24
C LEU A 7 26.54 6.77 -41.21
N PRO A 8 26.04 5.72 -41.89
CA PRO A 8 24.68 5.22 -41.63
C PRO A 8 24.63 3.79 -41.09
N ALA A 9 25.76 3.07 -40.96
CA ALA A 9 25.71 1.65 -40.63
C ALA A 9 25.97 1.32 -39.13
N ILE A 10 26.71 2.17 -38.41
CA ILE A 10 27.11 1.88 -37.02
C ILE A 10 26.08 2.39 -36.00
N ALA A 11 25.23 3.35 -36.39
CA ALA A 11 24.15 3.86 -35.53
C ALA A 11 22.97 2.88 -35.38
N LEU A 12 22.71 2.02 -36.39
CA LEU A 12 21.55 1.12 -36.36
C LEU A 12 21.74 -0.10 -35.43
N LEU A 13 22.98 -0.49 -35.12
CA LEU A 13 23.27 -1.65 -34.26
C LEU A 13 23.19 -1.30 -32.77
N LEU A 14 23.37 -0.02 -32.39
CA LEU A 14 23.22 0.42 -30.99
C LEU A 14 21.74 0.60 -30.58
N CYS A 15 20.82 0.80 -31.53
CA CYS A 15 19.39 0.94 -31.22
C CYS A 15 18.69 -0.40 -30.92
N LEU A 16 19.29 -1.55 -31.27
CA LEU A 16 18.67 -2.87 -31.06
C LEU A 16 19.03 -3.53 -29.72
N ILE A 17 19.99 -2.97 -28.95
CA ILE A 17 20.33 -3.47 -27.60
C ILE A 17 19.56 -2.71 -26.50
N ILE A 18 18.95 -1.56 -26.83
CA ILE A 18 18.19 -0.73 -25.88
C ILE A 18 16.68 -1.05 -25.94
N GLY A 19 16.24 -1.88 -26.90
CA GLY A 19 14.83 -2.16 -27.17
C GLY A 19 14.15 -3.23 -26.32
N ASN A 20 14.82 -3.82 -25.31
CA ASN A 20 14.23 -4.89 -24.48
C ASN A 20 14.18 -4.59 -22.98
N SER A 21 14.49 -3.37 -22.56
CA SER A 21 14.04 -2.92 -21.24
C SER A 21 12.65 -2.32 -21.43
N SER A 22 11.63 -3.15 -21.23
CA SER A 22 10.37 -2.71 -20.64
C SER A 22 10.66 -2.16 -19.24
N VAL A 23 11.34 -1.01 -19.21
CA VAL A 23 11.38 -0.13 -18.04
C VAL A 23 10.02 0.52 -18.01
N SER A 24 9.14 -0.10 -17.22
CA SER A 24 8.03 0.63 -16.64
C SER A 24 8.65 1.72 -15.77
N LEU A 25 8.88 2.89 -16.37
CA LEU A 25 9.08 4.15 -15.66
C LEU A 25 7.72 4.54 -15.06
N ALA A 26 7.32 3.79 -14.03
CA ALA A 26 6.57 4.32 -12.91
C ALA A 26 7.61 5.15 -12.12
N GLY A 27 7.68 6.47 -12.23
CA GLY A 27 6.54 7.39 -12.13
C GLY A 27 6.37 7.94 -10.72
N ASP A 28 7.44 7.95 -9.90
CA ASP A 28 7.78 8.92 -8.83
C ASP A 28 6.62 9.77 -8.28
N SER A 29 5.71 9.09 -7.58
CA SER A 29 4.85 9.69 -6.57
C SER A 29 4.32 8.54 -5.72
N GLY A 30 4.48 8.60 -4.39
CA GLY A 30 3.82 7.68 -3.45
C GLY A 30 2.29 7.69 -3.53
N GLU A 31 1.72 8.41 -4.50
CA GLU A 31 0.32 8.44 -4.86
C GLU A 31 -0.11 7.33 -5.84
N GLU A 32 0.76 6.40 -6.25
CA GLU A 32 0.34 5.31 -7.13
C GLU A 32 -0.83 4.52 -6.52
N ARG A 33 -2.00 4.68 -7.14
CA ARG A 33 -3.24 4.05 -6.70
C ARG A 33 -3.26 2.63 -7.24
N THR A 34 -2.65 1.71 -6.51
CA THR A 34 -2.50 0.29 -6.88
C THR A 34 -3.35 -0.65 -6.03
N ILE A 35 -3.95 -0.16 -4.93
CA ILE A 35 -4.63 -0.99 -3.95
C ILE A 35 -6.14 -0.98 -4.23
N PRO A 36 -6.74 -2.08 -4.71
CA PRO A 36 -8.17 -2.14 -4.99
C PRO A 36 -8.99 -2.23 -3.69
N VAL A 37 -9.87 -1.26 -3.47
CA VAL A 37 -10.74 -1.17 -2.29
C VAL A 37 -12.19 -0.96 -2.68
N ILE A 38 -13.10 -1.34 -1.78
CA ILE A 38 -14.54 -1.18 -1.96
C ILE A 38 -15.06 -0.23 -0.89
N GLU A 39 -15.81 0.78 -1.32
CA GLU A 39 -16.56 1.68 -0.43
C GLU A 39 -17.95 1.12 -0.16
N TRP A 40 -18.31 1.09 1.12
CA TRP A 40 -19.60 0.62 1.62
C TRP A 40 -20.28 1.73 2.41
N GLY A 41 -21.60 1.85 2.24
CA GLY A 41 -22.43 2.75 3.04
C GLY A 41 -23.52 1.99 3.75
N CYS A 42 -23.63 2.14 5.07
CA CYS A 42 -24.72 1.56 5.84
C CYS A 42 -26.01 2.31 5.53
N TRP A 43 -27.05 1.60 5.08
CA TRP A 43 -28.33 2.19 4.72
C TRP A 43 -29.04 2.86 5.91
N SER A 44 -28.88 2.32 7.12
CA SER A 44 -29.61 2.79 8.30
C SER A 44 -28.96 3.98 9.00
N CYS A 45 -27.63 3.98 9.16
CA CYS A 45 -26.90 5.03 9.90
C CYS A 45 -25.98 5.91 9.05
N ASN A 46 -25.95 5.71 7.72
CA ASN A 46 -25.08 6.41 6.77
C ASN A 46 -23.57 6.28 7.07
N LYS A 47 -23.18 5.33 7.93
CA LYS A 47 -21.78 5.06 8.21
C LYS A 47 -21.07 4.57 6.94
N ARG A 48 -19.99 5.26 6.58
CA ARG A 48 -19.10 4.87 5.48
C ARG A 48 -17.94 4.05 6.01
N VAL A 49 -17.65 2.92 5.36
CA VAL A 49 -16.49 2.07 5.65
C VAL A 49 -15.87 1.57 4.35
N PHE A 50 -14.64 1.06 4.43
CA PHE A 50 -13.92 0.52 3.29
C PHE A 50 -13.48 -0.92 3.56
N THR A 51 -13.37 -1.74 2.52
CA THR A 51 -12.72 -3.07 2.58
C THR A 51 -11.69 -3.21 1.47
N PHE A 52 -10.73 -4.12 1.65
CA PHE A 52 -9.86 -4.54 0.57
C PHE A 52 -10.61 -5.47 -0.37
N THR A 53 -10.41 -5.37 -1.68
CA THR A 53 -10.99 -6.35 -2.60
C THR A 53 -10.27 -7.69 -2.43
N PRO A 54 -10.98 -8.85 -2.35
CA PRO A 54 -12.39 -9.08 -2.65
C PRO A 54 -13.33 -9.13 -1.42
N ASP A 55 -12.91 -8.65 -0.25
CA ASP A 55 -13.75 -8.68 0.94
C ASP A 55 -15.06 -7.92 0.73
N SER A 56 -16.15 -8.55 1.12
CA SER A 56 -17.50 -8.03 0.92
C SER A 56 -18.21 -7.81 2.26
N LEU A 57 -18.93 -6.69 2.34
CA LEU A 57 -19.89 -6.41 3.40
C LEU A 57 -21.33 -6.42 2.88
N ASP A 58 -21.56 -6.91 1.65
CA ASP A 58 -22.84 -6.76 0.94
C ASP A 58 -24.00 -7.26 1.78
N GLY A 59 -24.92 -6.33 2.09
CA GLY A 59 -26.13 -6.60 2.85
C GLY A 59 -27.08 -7.56 2.15
N LYS A 60 -26.91 -7.88 0.86
CA LYS A 60 -27.68 -8.95 0.19
C LYS A 60 -27.34 -10.33 0.73
N ILE A 61 -26.18 -10.51 1.35
CA ILE A 61 -25.77 -11.77 1.98
C ILE A 61 -26.45 -11.88 3.35
N ILE A 62 -27.26 -12.93 3.56
CA ILE A 62 -28.07 -13.09 4.78
C ILE A 62 -27.22 -13.06 6.04
N GLN A 63 -26.08 -13.76 6.04
CA GLN A 63 -25.15 -13.78 7.20
C GLN A 63 -24.60 -12.40 7.54
N HIS A 64 -24.45 -11.51 6.55
CA HIS A 64 -23.94 -10.16 6.77
C HIS A 64 -24.95 -9.26 7.48
N LYS A 65 -26.21 -9.67 7.59
CA LYS A 65 -27.23 -8.95 8.38
C LYS A 65 -27.27 -9.40 9.85
N ASP A 66 -26.58 -10.48 10.22
CA ASP A 66 -26.56 -10.97 11.60
C ASP A 66 -25.55 -10.16 12.44
N PRO A 67 -26.00 -9.44 13.49
CA PRO A 67 -25.11 -8.65 14.33
C PRO A 67 -24.01 -9.51 14.99
N ASN A 68 -24.26 -10.77 15.36
CA ASN A 68 -23.26 -11.64 15.97
C ASN A 68 -22.18 -12.03 14.97
N TYR A 69 -22.58 -12.30 13.71
CA TYR A 69 -21.63 -12.50 12.62
C TYR A 69 -20.75 -11.26 12.43
N GLN A 70 -21.35 -10.08 12.34
CA GLN A 70 -20.60 -8.82 12.19
C GLN A 70 -19.61 -8.61 13.34
N GLN A 71 -20.04 -8.78 14.59
CA GLN A 71 -19.17 -8.58 15.75
C GLN A 71 -18.03 -9.62 15.84
N SER A 72 -18.23 -10.82 15.30
CA SER A 72 -17.21 -11.88 15.35
C SER A 72 -16.26 -11.89 14.15
N LYS A 73 -16.71 -11.38 12.99
CA LYS A 73 -15.98 -11.45 11.72
C LYS A 73 -15.46 -10.12 11.21
N TRP A 74 -16.11 -9.00 11.51
CA TRP A 74 -15.75 -7.69 10.96
C TRP A 74 -14.97 -6.88 11.99
N ILE A 75 -13.68 -6.68 11.73
CA ILE A 75 -12.78 -5.98 12.64
C ILE A 75 -12.19 -4.75 11.95
N ILE A 76 -11.86 -3.72 12.72
CA ILE A 76 -11.23 -2.50 12.21
C ILE A 76 -9.75 -2.78 11.94
N LEU A 77 -9.26 -2.38 10.77
CA LEU A 77 -7.89 -2.64 10.29
C LEU A 77 -6.83 -2.26 11.33
N LYS A 78 -6.90 -1.04 11.86
CA LYS A 78 -5.90 -0.45 12.76
C LYS A 78 -5.92 -1.03 14.17
N THR A 79 -7.10 -1.15 14.75
CA THR A 79 -7.28 -1.50 16.17
C THR A 79 -7.54 -2.99 16.40
N ARG A 80 -7.95 -3.72 15.36
CA ARG A 80 -8.47 -5.10 15.44
C ARG A 80 -9.70 -5.28 16.33
N SER A 81 -10.30 -4.19 16.79
CA SER A 81 -11.56 -4.25 17.52
C SER A 81 -12.71 -4.57 16.56
N PRO A 82 -13.77 -5.26 17.00
CA PRO A 82 -14.99 -5.39 16.21
C PRO A 82 -15.53 -4.04 15.73
N ILE A 83 -16.23 -4.04 14.60
CA ILE A 83 -16.96 -2.86 14.14
C ILE A 83 -17.99 -2.43 15.21
N LYS A 84 -18.06 -1.13 15.52
CA LYS A 84 -19.12 -0.60 16.39
C LYS A 84 -20.50 -0.95 15.83
N LYS A 85 -21.40 -1.41 16.69
CA LYS A 85 -22.81 -1.68 16.36
C LYS A 85 -23.50 -0.46 15.73
N CYS A 86 -24.50 -0.71 14.91
CA CYS A 86 -25.32 0.33 14.29
C CYS A 86 -26.26 0.93 15.33
N GLU A 87 -26.16 2.23 15.58
CA GLU A 87 -27.01 2.93 16.57
C GLU A 87 -28.44 3.16 16.09
N LYS A 88 -28.71 2.95 14.79
CA LYS A 88 -30.03 3.16 14.17
C LYS A 88 -30.83 1.88 13.96
N MET A 89 -30.26 0.73 14.31
CA MET A 89 -30.91 -0.59 14.17
C MET A 89 -31.11 -1.20 15.55
N PHE A 90 -32.28 -1.77 15.80
CA PHE A 90 -32.65 -2.33 17.10
C PHE A 90 -31.72 -3.47 17.56
N ASP A 91 -31.29 -4.32 16.63
CA ASP A 91 -30.37 -5.43 16.85
C ASP A 91 -28.88 -5.02 16.75
N GLY A 92 -28.61 -3.77 16.37
CA GLY A 92 -27.27 -3.23 16.17
C GLY A 92 -26.58 -3.68 14.88
N ALA A 93 -27.27 -4.35 13.95
CA ALA A 93 -26.68 -4.78 12.69
C ALA A 93 -26.49 -3.62 11.69
N HIS A 94 -25.38 -3.60 10.96
CA HIS A 94 -25.23 -2.75 9.78
C HIS A 94 -25.75 -3.46 8.53
N ILE A 95 -26.45 -2.76 7.66
CA ILE A 95 -26.81 -3.26 6.31
C ILE A 95 -26.06 -2.39 5.32
N PHE A 96 -25.00 -2.92 4.73
CA PHE A 96 -24.11 -2.18 3.84
C PHE A 96 -24.48 -2.40 2.38
N ASP A 97 -24.55 -1.30 1.63
CA ASP A 97 -24.59 -1.32 0.17
C ASP A 97 -23.23 -0.94 -0.40
N LYS A 98 -22.79 -1.68 -1.44
CA LYS A 98 -21.62 -1.32 -2.24
C LYS A 98 -21.88 0.02 -2.93
N LYS A 99 -21.01 1.00 -2.71
CA LYS A 99 -21.08 2.30 -3.37
C LYS A 99 -20.22 2.35 -4.62
N ARG A 100 -18.94 1.97 -4.49
CA ARG A 100 -18.00 1.89 -5.61
C ARG A 100 -16.80 1.03 -5.26
N GLU A 101 -16.10 0.58 -6.29
CA GLU A 101 -14.76 -0.04 -6.20
C GLU A 101 -13.78 0.89 -6.90
N PHE A 102 -12.63 1.13 -6.29
CA PHE A 102 -11.63 2.06 -6.80
C PHE A 102 -10.24 1.69 -6.28
N MET A 103 -9.21 2.30 -6.86
CA MET A 103 -7.84 2.12 -6.44
C MET A 103 -7.40 3.24 -5.49
N THR A 104 -6.59 2.91 -4.49
CA THR A 104 -6.05 3.85 -3.50
C THR A 104 -4.55 3.61 -3.26
N SER A 105 -3.88 4.54 -2.57
CA SER A 105 -2.49 4.41 -2.11
C SER A 105 -2.39 3.92 -0.65
N GLY A 106 -1.22 3.43 -0.24
CA GLY A 106 -0.93 3.08 1.14
C GLY A 106 -1.12 4.27 2.10
N TYR A 107 -0.69 5.47 1.69
CA TYR A 107 -0.89 6.70 2.47
C TYR A 107 -2.35 6.97 2.82
N THR A 108 -3.25 6.82 1.84
CA THR A 108 -4.68 7.04 2.05
C THR A 108 -5.27 6.01 3.02
N ILE A 109 -4.79 4.76 2.97
CA ILE A 109 -5.20 3.72 3.91
C ILE A 109 -4.71 4.05 5.31
N MET A 110 -3.46 4.51 5.47
CA MET A 110 -2.92 4.96 6.76
C MET A 110 -3.79 6.06 7.37
N THR A 111 -4.11 7.11 6.61
CA THR A 111 -4.89 8.26 7.10
C THR A 111 -6.34 7.90 7.46
N GLN A 112 -6.90 6.85 6.82
CA GLN A 112 -8.28 6.40 7.04
C GLN A 112 -8.38 5.00 7.67
N ALA A 113 -7.31 4.49 8.30
CA ALA A 113 -7.22 3.08 8.72
C ALA A 113 -8.32 2.65 9.71
N ASP A 114 -8.85 3.60 10.49
CA ASP A 114 -9.98 3.37 11.41
C ASP A 114 -11.34 3.18 10.71
N SER A 115 -11.42 3.53 9.42
CA SER A 115 -12.60 3.33 8.56
C SER A 115 -12.52 2.07 7.70
N PHE A 116 -11.38 1.35 7.74
CA PHE A 116 -11.22 0.09 7.03
C PHE A 116 -11.70 -1.08 7.90
N VAL A 117 -12.57 -1.91 7.33
CA VAL A 117 -13.04 -3.17 7.89
C VAL A 117 -12.32 -4.30 7.19
N VAL A 118 -11.83 -5.26 7.96
CA VAL A 118 -11.22 -6.50 7.47
C VAL A 118 -12.02 -7.70 7.95
N ILE A 119 -12.00 -8.78 7.17
CA ILE A 119 -12.75 -10.00 7.44
C ILE A 119 -11.85 -11.01 8.13
N LYS A 120 -12.14 -11.34 9.39
CA LYS A 120 -11.40 -12.33 10.16
C LYS A 120 -11.48 -13.72 9.50
N GLY A 121 -10.33 -14.28 9.16
CA GLY A 121 -10.24 -15.53 8.38
C GLY A 121 -10.71 -15.39 6.92
N GLY A 122 -10.70 -14.18 6.37
CA GLY A 122 -11.02 -13.91 4.97
C GLY A 122 -9.96 -14.44 3.99
N SER A 123 -10.29 -14.36 2.70
CA SER A 123 -9.38 -14.76 1.62
C SER A 123 -8.26 -13.74 1.40
N ALA A 124 -7.28 -14.11 0.58
CA ALA A 124 -6.26 -13.19 0.10
C ALA A 124 -6.88 -11.96 -0.58
N ILE A 125 -6.33 -10.78 -0.31
CA ILE A 125 -6.70 -9.55 -1.01
C ILE A 125 -6.03 -9.51 -2.37
N LYS A 126 -6.60 -8.72 -3.30
CA LYS A 126 -6.04 -8.53 -4.64
C LYS A 126 -4.76 -7.68 -4.66
N ALA A 127 -4.56 -6.85 -3.65
CA ALA A 127 -3.35 -6.02 -3.57
C ALA A 127 -2.11 -6.88 -3.38
N GLN A 128 -1.07 -6.61 -4.16
CA GLN A 128 0.24 -7.23 -3.95
C GLN A 128 0.96 -6.55 -2.79
N ILE A 129 1.61 -7.34 -1.94
CA ILE A 129 2.32 -6.85 -0.77
C ILE A 129 3.79 -7.20 -0.90
N ASN A 130 4.64 -6.20 -0.84
CA ASN A 130 6.08 -6.33 -0.87
C ASN A 130 6.63 -6.55 0.54
N LYS A 131 7.54 -7.51 0.66
CA LYS A 131 8.48 -7.62 1.79
C LYS A 131 9.65 -6.72 1.48
N VAL A 132 9.89 -5.75 2.33
CA VAL A 132 11.00 -4.81 2.17
C VAL A 132 11.92 -4.89 3.37
N GLN A 133 13.20 -4.58 3.16
CA GLN A 133 14.19 -4.58 4.23
C GLN A 133 15.10 -3.36 4.10
N CYS A 134 15.29 -2.64 5.21
CA CYS A 134 16.22 -1.53 5.22
C CYS A 134 17.65 -2.02 4.99
N VAL A 135 18.35 -1.47 4.00
CA VAL A 135 19.71 -1.87 3.62
C VAL A 135 20.74 -1.58 4.73
N GLY A 136 20.53 -0.52 5.53
CA GLY A 136 21.44 -0.14 6.61
C GLY A 136 21.23 -0.96 7.89
N CYS A 137 20.00 -0.94 8.43
CA CYS A 137 19.72 -1.56 9.72
C CYS A 137 19.09 -2.95 9.64
N GLN A 138 18.85 -3.47 8.43
CA GLN A 138 18.29 -4.80 8.17
C GLN A 138 16.89 -5.03 8.77
N LYS A 139 16.20 -3.96 9.18
CA LYS A 139 14.82 -4.02 9.67
C LYS A 139 13.88 -4.36 8.52
N GLY A 140 13.16 -5.47 8.65
CA GLY A 140 12.12 -5.88 7.71
C GLY A 140 10.79 -5.15 7.95
N ALA A 141 10.03 -4.97 6.88
CA ALA A 141 8.70 -4.37 6.87
C ALA A 141 7.87 -4.87 5.68
N TYR A 142 6.61 -4.45 5.62
CA TYR A 142 5.73 -4.67 4.48
C TYR A 142 5.35 -3.34 3.84
N ALA A 143 5.05 -3.37 2.55
CA ALA A 143 4.55 -2.23 1.78
C ALA A 143 3.53 -2.74 0.77
N PHE A 144 2.57 -1.92 0.36
CA PHE A 144 1.79 -2.28 -0.82
C PHE A 144 2.65 -2.06 -2.07
N ALA A 145 2.47 -2.90 -3.09
CA ALA A 145 3.14 -2.68 -4.37
C ALA A 145 2.74 -1.31 -4.94
N GLY A 146 3.69 -0.53 -5.42
CA GLY A 146 3.47 0.86 -5.86
C GLY A 146 3.71 1.91 -4.77
N ASP A 147 3.83 1.53 -3.48
CA ASP A 147 4.35 2.47 -2.48
C ASP A 147 5.84 2.73 -2.76
N ASP A 148 6.21 4.01 -2.93
CA ASP A 148 7.59 4.42 -3.19
C ASP A 148 8.33 4.69 -1.88
N LEU A 149 8.84 3.61 -1.27
CA LEU A 149 9.58 3.68 -0.01
C LEU A 149 11.04 4.14 -0.17
N ASP A 150 11.34 4.97 -1.17
CA ASP A 150 12.67 5.39 -1.59
C ASP A 150 13.46 4.26 -2.29
N GLN A 151 13.14 4.02 -3.57
CA GLN A 151 13.88 3.07 -4.40
C GLN A 151 15.37 3.47 -4.50
N TRP A 152 16.27 2.52 -4.21
CA TRP A 152 17.70 2.65 -4.44
C TRP A 152 17.97 2.79 -5.94
N GLY A 153 17.98 4.02 -6.45
CA GLY A 153 18.15 4.38 -7.85
C GLY A 153 18.99 5.65 -8.03
N VAL A 154 18.63 6.49 -9.01
CA VAL A 154 19.27 7.79 -9.22
C VAL A 154 19.00 8.65 -8.00
N LEU A 155 19.96 8.69 -7.06
CA LEU A 155 19.92 9.46 -5.83
C LEU A 155 19.81 10.97 -6.15
N SER A 156 18.61 11.42 -6.47
CA SER A 156 18.16 12.78 -6.26
C SER A 156 18.09 12.97 -4.74
N MET A 157 19.23 13.29 -4.12
CA MET A 157 19.26 13.63 -2.68
C MET A 157 18.44 14.89 -2.35
N SER A 158 17.82 15.53 -3.35
CA SER A 158 16.96 16.69 -3.23
C SER A 158 15.52 16.37 -2.80
N GLU A 159 14.99 15.18 -3.07
CA GLU A 159 13.57 14.85 -2.82
C GLU A 159 13.41 13.40 -2.34
N VAL A 160 13.66 13.16 -1.06
CA VAL A 160 13.40 11.85 -0.42
C VAL A 160 11.98 11.90 0.16
N PRO A 161 10.99 11.17 -0.41
CA PRO A 161 9.64 11.12 0.15
C PRO A 161 9.64 10.67 1.61
N ALA A 162 8.63 11.12 2.36
CA ALA A 162 8.53 10.77 3.76
C ALA A 162 7.95 9.36 3.89
N VAL A 163 8.74 8.43 4.42
CA VAL A 163 8.20 7.11 4.78
C VAL A 163 7.51 7.15 6.14
N PHE A 164 6.31 6.59 6.24
CA PHE A 164 5.48 6.54 7.44
C PHE A 164 5.21 5.10 7.87
N ALA A 165 5.08 4.89 9.19
CA ALA A 165 4.54 3.65 9.73
C ALA A 165 3.01 3.68 9.68
N MET A 166 2.38 2.76 8.94
CA MET A 166 0.93 2.82 8.67
C MET A 166 0.07 2.78 9.94
N LYS A 167 0.50 2.05 10.98
CA LYS A 167 -0.29 1.94 12.22
C LYS A 167 -0.29 3.22 13.06
N SER A 168 0.85 3.87 13.21
CA SER A 168 1.00 5.07 14.05
C SER A 168 0.81 6.37 13.27
N GLY A 169 0.94 6.34 11.94
CA GLY A 169 1.02 7.55 11.12
C GLY A 169 2.31 8.36 11.33
N SER A 170 3.25 7.84 12.12
CA SER A 170 4.49 8.53 12.43
C SER A 170 5.48 8.36 11.28
N LYS A 171 6.13 9.47 10.89
CA LYS A 171 7.28 9.42 10.00
C LYS A 171 8.36 8.50 10.59
N ILE A 172 8.92 7.62 9.77
CA ILE A 172 10.05 6.78 10.15
C ILE A 172 11.25 7.69 10.38
N GLY A 173 11.93 7.49 11.52
CA GLY A 173 13.12 8.25 11.89
C GLY A 173 14.34 7.94 11.01
N THR A 174 15.49 8.50 11.35
CA THR A 174 16.70 8.34 10.54
C THR A 174 17.41 6.99 10.74
N CYS A 175 17.93 6.39 9.65
CA CYS A 175 18.81 5.22 9.66
C CYS A 175 20.29 5.61 9.72
N GLY A 176 20.83 5.86 10.92
CA GLY A 176 22.25 6.17 11.12
C GLY A 176 23.24 5.01 10.82
N LYS A 177 22.84 4.01 10.04
CA LYS A 177 23.66 2.83 9.68
C LYS A 177 24.04 2.77 8.21
N ILE A 178 23.48 3.64 7.36
CA ILE A 178 23.83 3.69 5.94
C ILE A 178 25.00 4.67 5.77
N ARG A 179 26.16 4.16 5.34
CA ARG A 179 27.31 4.97 4.97
C ARG A 179 27.36 5.13 3.45
N LEU A 180 27.44 6.38 3.00
CA LEU A 180 27.70 6.66 1.60
C LEU A 180 29.12 6.21 1.22
N PRO A 181 29.36 5.77 -0.03
CA PRO A 181 30.73 5.54 -0.52
C PRO A 181 31.58 6.81 -0.36
N TYR A 182 32.90 6.66 -0.21
CA TYR A 182 33.90 7.74 -0.02
C TYR A 182 33.97 8.41 1.35
N GLY A 183 33.51 7.76 2.42
CA GLY A 183 33.69 8.28 3.79
C GLY A 183 32.81 9.49 4.11
N GLY A 184 31.79 9.74 3.29
CA GLY A 184 30.80 10.78 3.50
C GLY A 184 29.82 10.47 4.63
N SER A 185 29.12 11.53 5.04
CA SER A 185 28.08 11.55 6.08
C SER A 185 27.12 10.36 6.02
N PHE A 186 26.59 9.96 7.18
CA PHE A 186 25.53 8.95 7.24
C PHE A 186 24.30 9.46 6.48
N LEU A 187 23.72 8.59 5.64
CA LEU A 187 22.40 8.84 5.08
C LEU A 187 21.41 8.85 6.24
N GLY A 188 20.74 9.99 6.40
CA GLY A 188 19.64 10.15 7.35
C GLY A 188 18.50 9.16 7.10
N PRO A 189 17.91 9.02 5.91
CA PRO A 189 16.69 8.22 5.74
C PRO A 189 16.95 6.70 5.76
N HIS A 190 15.88 5.92 6.00
CA HIS A 190 15.90 4.48 5.70
C HIS A 190 15.82 4.30 4.19
N LEU A 191 16.63 3.39 3.63
CA LEU A 191 16.50 2.95 2.24
C LEU A 191 16.09 1.48 2.23
N PHE A 192 15.03 1.16 1.49
CA PHE A 192 14.41 -0.16 1.51
C PHE A 192 14.68 -0.92 0.22
N ASP A 193 15.13 -2.17 0.37
CA ASP A 193 15.29 -3.11 -0.74
C ASP A 193 14.14 -4.12 -0.76
N LEU A 194 13.69 -4.50 -1.95
CA LEU A 194 12.64 -5.49 -2.16
C LEU A 194 13.20 -6.90 -1.94
N LYS A 195 12.67 -7.60 -0.95
CA LYS A 195 13.06 -8.99 -0.64
C LYS A 195 12.09 -10.04 -1.17
N GLY A 196 10.99 -9.61 -1.77
CA GLY A 196 10.02 -10.47 -2.44
C GLY A 196 8.59 -9.98 -2.26
N THR A 197 7.65 -10.65 -2.90
CA THR A 197 6.22 -10.32 -2.85
C THR A 197 5.47 -11.47 -2.19
N VAL A 198 4.42 -11.13 -1.43
CA VAL A 198 3.55 -12.08 -0.76
C VAL A 198 2.08 -11.74 -0.98
N SER A 199 1.25 -12.78 -0.89
CA SER A 199 -0.20 -12.66 -0.83
C SER A 199 -0.66 -12.80 0.63
N MET A 200 -1.54 -11.91 1.09
CA MET A 200 -2.09 -11.93 2.44
C MET A 200 -3.60 -11.75 2.40
N SER A 201 -4.31 -12.32 3.39
CA SER A 201 -5.69 -11.90 3.64
C SER A 201 -5.72 -10.55 4.35
N SER A 202 -6.87 -9.88 4.33
CA SER A 202 -7.07 -8.62 5.04
C SER A 202 -6.89 -8.75 6.56
N ASP A 203 -7.24 -9.90 7.14
CA ASP A 203 -6.95 -10.22 8.54
C ASP A 203 -5.44 -10.32 8.78
N THR A 204 -4.69 -11.00 7.92
CA THR A 204 -3.22 -11.07 8.02
C THR A 204 -2.57 -9.69 7.86
N VAL A 205 -3.07 -8.85 6.95
CA VAL A 205 -2.63 -7.44 6.84
C VAL A 205 -2.86 -6.72 8.16
N SER A 206 -4.05 -6.86 8.75
CA SER A 206 -4.37 -6.23 10.04
C SER A 206 -3.52 -6.75 11.20
N GLN A 207 -3.18 -8.04 11.24
CA GLN A 207 -2.27 -8.62 12.24
C GLN A 207 -0.86 -8.02 12.13
N ASN A 208 -0.41 -7.76 10.91
CA ASN A 208 0.91 -7.23 10.61
C ASN A 208 0.94 -5.71 10.44
N PHE A 209 -0.17 -4.99 10.64
CA PHE A 209 -0.31 -3.58 10.27
C PHE A 209 0.72 -2.66 10.93
N GLY A 210 1.22 -3.03 12.12
CA GLY A 210 2.31 -2.32 12.79
C GLY A 210 3.67 -2.39 12.08
N SER A 211 3.83 -3.31 11.13
CA SER A 211 5.03 -3.51 10.32
C SER A 211 4.87 -3.00 8.88
N PHE A 212 3.73 -2.43 8.53
CA PHE A 212 3.50 -1.84 7.22
C PHE A 212 4.03 -0.40 7.16
N LEU A 213 4.59 -0.06 6.00
CA LEU A 213 5.08 1.26 5.64
C LEU A 213 4.33 1.78 4.41
N CYS A 214 4.29 3.09 4.27
CA CYS A 214 3.86 3.79 3.06
C CYS A 214 4.64 5.11 2.92
N SER A 215 4.74 5.65 1.72
CA SER A 215 5.24 7.01 1.46
C SER A 215 4.07 8.00 1.31
N ASP A 216 4.33 9.30 1.39
CA ASP A 216 3.37 10.35 0.99
C ASP A 216 3.23 10.51 -0.52
#